data_AF-A0A966PEN8-F1
#
_entry.id   AF-A0A966PEN8-F1
#
_cell.length_a   1.000
_cell.length_b   1.000
_cell.length_c   1.000
_cell.angle_alpha   90.00
_cell.angle_beta   90.00
_cell.angle_gamma   90.00
#
_symmetry.space_group_name_H-M   'P 1'
#
loop_
_entity.id
_entity.type
_entity.pdbx_description
1 polymer ?
#
loop_
_entity_poly.entity_id
_entity_poly.type
_entity_poly.pdbx_seq_one_letter_code
_entity_poly.pdbx_strand_id
1 'polypeptide(L)' 'MSAASSNAIEVRIPTILRPYTGGSKTVTGHGATLRELIADLGKQFNGLDERLMENGALLR' A
#
# COMPACT_ATOMS: atom_id res chain seq x y z
N MET A 1 -21.47 -15.99 -8.42
CA MET A 1 -20.05 -15.57 -8.43
C MET A 1 -19.81 -14.72 -7.20
N SER A 2 -18.83 -15.11 -6.39
CA SER A 2 -18.61 -14.65 -5.01
C SER A 2 -18.41 -13.14 -4.91
N ALA A 3 -19.03 -12.51 -3.91
CA ALA A 3 -18.71 -11.15 -3.50
C ALA A 3 -17.22 -11.10 -3.14
N ALA A 4 -16.47 -10.22 -3.79
CA ALA A 4 -15.08 -9.95 -3.43
C ALA A 4 -15.09 -9.33 -2.03
N SER A 5 -14.69 -10.09 -1.03
CA SER A 5 -14.44 -9.60 0.31
C SER A 5 -13.39 -8.49 0.23
N SER A 6 -13.81 -7.26 0.45
CA SER A 6 -12.95 -6.09 0.62
C SER A 6 -12.14 -6.29 1.90
N ASN A 7 -11.08 -7.09 1.82
CA ASN A 7 -10.18 -7.32 2.94
C ASN A 7 -9.42 -6.01 3.18
N ALA A 8 -9.63 -5.43 4.36
CA ALA A 8 -8.74 -4.42 4.90
C ALA A 8 -7.40 -5.10 5.17
N ILE A 9 -6.37 -4.72 4.42
CA ILE A 9 -5.01 -5.27 4.55
C ILE A 9 -4.16 -4.23 5.24
N GLU A 10 -3.54 -4.62 6.35
CA GLU A 10 -2.60 -3.78 7.08
C GLU A 10 -1.22 -3.86 6.43
N VAL A 11 -0.71 -2.73 5.96
CA VAL A 11 0.59 -2.62 5.28
C VAL A 11 1.56 -1.86 6.17
N ARG A 12 2.66 -2.52 6.53
CA ARG A 12 3.74 -1.92 7.33
C ARG A 12 4.59 -0.99 6.49
N ILE A 13 4.76 0.23 6.98
CA ILE A 13 5.48 1.29 6.28
C ILE A 13 6.88 1.47 6.90
N PRO A 14 7.96 1.21 6.12
CA PRO A 14 9.32 1.50 6.52
C PRO A 14 9.52 2.97 6.90
N THR A 15 10.48 3.25 7.78
CA THR A 15 10.75 4.62 8.27
C THR A 15 10.98 5.62 7.14
N ILE A 16 11.66 5.22 6.06
CA ILE A 16 11.92 6.07 4.88
C ILE A 16 10.64 6.47 4.13
N LEU A 17 9.56 5.68 4.25
CA LEU A 17 8.29 5.89 3.56
C LEU A 17 7.23 6.58 4.43
N ARG A 18 7.52 6.79 5.72
CA ARG A 18 6.62 7.50 6.65
C ARG A 18 6.25 8.92 6.21
N PRO A 19 7.13 9.72 5.58
CA PRO A 19 6.74 11.05 5.08
C PRO A 19 5.56 11.01 4.10
N TYR A 20 5.41 9.93 3.33
CA TYR A 20 4.33 9.75 2.36
C TYR A 20 3.01 9.30 2.99
N THR A 21 3.05 8.77 4.21
CA THR A 21 1.89 8.25 4.95
C THR A 21 1.56 9.07 6.20
N GLY A 22 2.02 10.33 6.23
CA GLY A 22 1.78 11.25 7.35
C GLY A 22 2.45 10.84 8.66
N GLY A 23 3.51 10.03 8.61
CA GLY A 23 4.22 9.53 9.78
C GLY A 23 3.76 8.16 10.27
N SER A 24 2.70 7.59 9.67
CA SER A 24 2.09 6.36 10.15
C SER A 24 3.01 5.15 9.97
N LYS A 25 3.06 4.27 10.98
CA LYS A 25 3.84 3.02 10.93
C LYS A 25 3.13 1.93 10.14
N THR A 26 1.81 2.00 10.09
CA THR A 26 0.94 1.09 9.35
C THR A 26 -0.19 1.88 8.69
N VAL A 27 -0.56 1.44 7.50
CA VAL A 27 -1.68 1.99 6.73
C VAL A 27 -2.60 0.85 6.33
N THR A 28 -3.87 1.18 6.10
CA THR A 28 -4.87 0.20 5.67
C THR A 28 -5.18 0.44 4.20
N GLY A 29 -5.04 -0.60 3.40
CA GLY A 29 -5.45 -0.57 1.99
C GLY A 29 -6.44 -1.67 1.68
N HIS A 30 -7.12 -1.55 0.54
CA HIS A 30 -8.12 -2.51 0.08
C HIS A 30 -7.77 -3.02 -1.32
N GLY A 31 -7.94 -4.33 -1.52
CA GLY A 31 -7.74 -4.95 -2.83
C GLY A 31 -7.80 -6.46 -2.75
N ALA A 32 -8.29 -7.10 -3.81
CA ALA A 32 -8.25 -8.56 -3.93
C ALA A 32 -6.86 -9.05 -4.37
N THR A 33 -6.06 -8.17 -4.99
CA THR A 33 -4.69 -8.48 -5.43
C THR A 33 -3.69 -7.45 -4.92
N LEU A 34 -2.40 -7.82 -4.88
CA LEU A 34 -1.33 -6.89 -4.51
C LEU A 34 -1.32 -5.64 -5.41
N ARG A 35 -1.64 -5.80 -6.70
CA ARG A 35 -1.72 -4.68 -7.64
C ARG A 35 -2.87 -3.72 -7.30
N GLU A 36 -4.04 -4.26 -6.95
CA GLU A 36 -5.19 -3.46 -6.51
C GLU A 36 -4.90 -2.75 -5.19
N LEU A 37 -4.28 -3.45 -4.24
CA LEU A 37 -3.87 -2.88 -2.96
C LEU A 37 -2.88 -1.71 -3.14
N ILE A 38 -1.86 -1.87 -4.00
CA ILE A 38 -0.90 -0.79 -4.27
C ILE A 38 -1.59 0.38 -4.98
N ALA A 39 -2.49 0.10 -5.94
CA ALA A 39 -3.26 1.16 -6.61
C ALA A 39 -4.18 1.93 -5.66
N ASP A 40 -4.80 1.24 -4.68
CA ASP A 40 -5.58 1.87 -3.61
C ASP A 40 -4.69 2.75 -2.72
N LEU A 41 -3.56 2.22 -2.28
CA LEU A 41 -2.59 2.98 -1.48
C LEU A 41 -2.01 4.17 -2.23
N GLY A 42 -1.76 4.08 -3.53
CA GLY A 42 -1.30 5.20 -4.36
C GLY A 42 -2.36 6.31 -4.50
N LYS A 43 -3.65 5.95 -4.52
CA LYS A 43 -4.75 6.93 -4.49
C LYS A 43 -4.86 7.63 -3.14
N GLN A 44 -4.61 6.90 -2.05
CA GLN A 44 -4.64 7.46 -0.69
C GLN A 44 -3.39 8.31 -0.38
N PHE A 45 -2.23 7.88 -0.87
CA PHE A 45 -0.92 8.45 -0.57
C PHE A 45 -0.16 8.71 -1.87
N ASN A 46 -0.23 9.94 -2.36
CA ASN A 46 0.40 10.34 -3.61
C ASN A 46 1.93 10.11 -3.58
N GLY A 47 2.46 9.38 -4.57
CA GLY A 47 3.88 9.04 -4.68
C GLY A 47 4.35 7.86 -3.81
N LEU A 48 3.45 7.21 -3.06
CA LEU A 48 3.78 6.00 -2.30
C LEU A 48 3.90 4.77 -3.20
N ASP A 49 3.11 4.71 -4.27
CA ASP A 49 3.11 3.64 -5.27
C ASP A 49 4.45 3.52 -6.01
N GLU A 50 5.00 4.65 -6.49
CA GLU A 50 6.33 4.69 -7.13
C GLU A 50 7.45 4.23 -6.19
N ARG A 51 7.34 4.59 -4.90
CA ARG A 51 8.30 4.22 -3.85
C ARG A 51 8.17 2.76 -3.40
N LEU A 52 6.96 2.21 -3.39
CA LEU A 52 6.73 0.80 -3.11
C LEU A 52 7.26 -0.10 -4.24
N MET A 53 7.33 0.42 -5.47
CA MET A 53 7.82 -0.30 -6.65
C MET A 53 9.30 -0.01 -6.99
N GLU A 54 10.09 0.54 -6.06
CA GLU A 54 11.49 0.89 -6.34
C GLU A 54 12.34 -0.38 -6.55
N ASN A 55 12.84 -0.57 -7.78
CA ASN A 55 13.71 -1.67 -8.25
C ASN A 55 13.11 -3.08 -8.35
N GLY A 56 11.79 -3.23 -8.50
CA GLY A 56 11.18 -4.54 -8.76
C GLY A 56 11.28 -5.54 -7.60
N ALA A 57 11.61 -5.06 -6.39
CA ALA A 57 11.66 -5.85 -5.17
C ALA A 57 10.90 -5.13 -4.06
N LEU A 58 10.08 -5.89 -3.32
CA LEU A 58 9.44 -5.39 -2.10
C LEU A 58 10.53 -5.02 -1.08
N LEU A 59 10.56 -3.77 -0.65
CA LEU A 59 11.37 -3.33 0.49
C LEU A 59 10.88 -4.08 1.74
N ARG A 60 11.70 -5.01 2.23
CA ARG A 60 11.47 -5.85 3.43
C ARG A 60 11.96 -5.19 4.71
#